data_AF-A0A447QS68-F1
#
_entry.id   AF-A0A447QS68-F1
#
_cell.length_a   1.000
_cell.length_b   1.000
_cell.length_c   1.000
_cell.angle_alpha   90.00
_cell.angle_beta   90.00
_cell.angle_gamma   90.00
#
_symmetry.space_group_name_H-M   'P 1'
#
loop_
_entity.id
_entity.type
_entity.pdbx_description
1 polymer ?
#
loop_
_entity_poly.entity_id
_entity_poly.type
_entity_poly.pdbx_seq_one_letter_code
_entity_poly.pdbx_strand_id
1 'polypeptide(L)'
;MAVRKQTSGKWLCECYPAGREGRRVRKQFATKGEALAFERFTMEQVDNKPWLGEAIDRRKLSEVAKLWYNLHGQSLTAGERTYKKLCLVIEALGDPPATTFTAKDFAHYRDKRLSGEIYFSEKWKNGAEPVTVNLEQSYLSGMFSELAGLANGTNPIR
;
A
#
# COMPACT_ATOMS: atom_id res chain seq x y z
N MET A 1 -28.16 -11.25 2.68
CA MET A 1 -28.71 -11.12 4.05
C MET A 1 -27.96 -12.06 4.98
N ALA A 2 -27.31 -11.53 6.01
CA ALA A 2 -26.51 -12.34 6.94
C ALA A 2 -27.37 -13.09 7.98
N VAL A 3 -28.52 -12.51 8.39
CA VAL A 3 -29.43 -13.13 9.37
C VAL A 3 -30.69 -13.68 8.70
N ARG A 4 -31.02 -14.96 8.95
CA ARG A 4 -32.23 -15.62 8.43
C ARG A 4 -32.88 -16.57 9.44
N LYS A 5 -34.21 -16.70 9.41
CA LYS A 5 -34.96 -17.65 10.25
C LYS A 5 -34.87 -19.06 9.65
N GLN A 6 -34.61 -20.07 10.47
CA GLN A 6 -34.59 -21.47 10.06
C GLN A 6 -35.94 -22.15 10.31
N THR A 7 -36.18 -23.27 9.62
CA THR A 7 -37.37 -24.13 9.80
C THR A 7 -37.51 -24.67 11.22
N SER A 8 -36.40 -24.76 11.97
CA SER A 8 -36.37 -25.11 13.39
C SER A 8 -36.86 -24.01 14.33
N GLY A 9 -37.25 -22.84 13.81
CA GLY A 9 -37.68 -21.68 14.59
C GLY A 9 -36.55 -20.77 15.09
N LYS A 10 -35.29 -21.25 15.05
CA LYS A 10 -34.09 -20.50 15.45
C LYS A 10 -33.63 -19.51 14.37
N TRP A 11 -32.87 -18.50 14.77
CA TRP A 11 -32.27 -17.51 13.88
C TRP A 11 -30.82 -17.86 13.57
N LEU A 12 -30.45 -17.91 12.30
CA LEU A 12 -29.09 -18.15 11.86
C LEU A 12 -28.46 -16.84 11.44
N CYS A 13 -27.31 -16.50 12.05
CA CYS A 13 -26.40 -15.48 11.56
C CYS A 13 -25.26 -16.15 10.77
N GLU A 14 -25.05 -15.69 9.55
CA GLU A 14 -24.00 -16.13 8.64
C GLU A 14 -23.34 -14.89 8.01
N CYS A 15 -22.18 -14.51 8.54
CA CYS A 15 -21.44 -13.32 8.10
C CYS A 15 -20.04 -13.68 7.61
N TYR A 16 -19.48 -12.79 6.82
CA TYR A 16 -18.19 -12.90 6.14
C TYR A 16 -17.34 -11.69 6.53
N PRO A 17 -16.71 -11.71 7.73
CA PRO A 17 -16.08 -10.50 8.27
C PRO A 17 -14.90 -10.03 7.43
N ALA A 18 -14.21 -10.94 6.73
CA ALA A 18 -13.10 -10.63 5.82
C ALA A 18 -13.49 -10.67 4.33
N GLY A 19 -14.77 -10.41 4.00
CA GLY A 19 -15.27 -10.47 2.62
C GLY A 19 -15.63 -11.89 2.14
N ARG A 20 -16.13 -11.99 0.91
CA ARG A 20 -16.83 -13.19 0.38
C ARG A 20 -15.96 -14.46 0.32
N GLU A 21 -14.65 -14.31 0.13
CA GLU A 21 -13.66 -15.40 0.16
C GLU A 21 -13.01 -15.58 1.53
N GLY A 22 -13.39 -14.75 2.51
CA GLY A 22 -12.84 -14.76 3.85
C GLY A 22 -13.48 -15.80 4.77
N ARG A 23 -13.00 -15.82 6.02
CA ARG A 23 -13.49 -16.72 7.08
C ARG A 23 -15.01 -16.59 7.24
N ARG A 24 -15.74 -17.69 7.06
CA ARG A 24 -17.18 -17.77 7.31
C ARG A 24 -17.47 -17.96 8.79
N VAL A 25 -18.26 -17.08 9.38
CA VAL A 25 -18.74 -17.18 10.78
C VAL A 25 -20.23 -17.49 10.76
N ARG A 26 -20.60 -18.65 11.33
CA ARG A 26 -22.00 -19.15 11.32
C ARG A 26 -22.42 -19.55 12.73
N LYS A 27 -23.48 -18.93 13.26
CA LYS A 27 -24.00 -19.21 14.60
C LYS A 27 -25.53 -19.11 14.65
N GLN A 28 -26.17 -19.95 15.49
CA GLN A 28 -27.61 -19.96 15.70
C GLN A 28 -27.98 -19.29 17.02
N PHE A 29 -29.12 -18.60 17.02
CA PHE A 29 -29.66 -17.82 18.13
C PHE A 29 -31.14 -18.09 18.33
N ALA A 30 -31.64 -17.84 19.53
CA ALA A 30 -33.05 -18.01 19.84
C ALA A 30 -33.89 -16.85 19.27
N THR A 31 -33.34 -15.63 19.25
CA THR A 31 -34.06 -14.44 18.79
C THR A 31 -33.38 -13.74 17.59
N LYS A 32 -34.17 -12.96 16.85
CA LYS A 32 -33.66 -12.12 15.75
C LYS A 32 -32.69 -11.05 16.25
N GLY A 33 -32.99 -10.48 17.42
CA GLY A 33 -32.21 -9.40 18.04
C GLY A 33 -30.80 -9.85 18.38
N GLU A 34 -30.66 -11.03 19.00
CA GLU A 34 -29.35 -11.65 19.28
C GLU A 34 -28.54 -11.90 18.00
N ALA A 35 -29.19 -12.42 16.95
CA ALA A 35 -28.51 -12.68 15.68
C ALA A 35 -28.02 -11.39 15.01
N LEU A 36 -28.80 -10.31 15.04
CA LEU A 36 -28.42 -9.00 14.51
C LEU A 36 -27.36 -8.29 15.37
N ALA A 37 -27.39 -8.46 16.69
CA ALA A 37 -26.38 -7.94 17.59
C ALA A 37 -25.03 -8.67 17.36
N PHE A 38 -25.08 -9.99 17.18
CA PHE A 38 -23.89 -10.78 16.87
C PHE A 38 -23.30 -10.45 15.49
N GLU A 39 -24.14 -10.23 14.47
CA GLU A 39 -23.68 -9.76 13.16
C GLU A 39 -22.91 -8.44 13.31
N ARG A 40 -23.54 -7.43 13.93
CA ARG A 40 -22.93 -6.11 14.14
C ARG A 40 -21.63 -6.19 14.91
N PHE A 41 -21.64 -6.88 16.05
CA PHE A 41 -20.44 -7.08 16.87
C PHE A 41 -19.30 -7.75 16.08
N THR A 42 -19.61 -8.78 15.28
CA THR A 42 -18.58 -9.52 14.53
C THR A 42 -18.02 -8.69 13.38
N MET A 43 -18.86 -7.88 12.71
CA MET A 43 -18.43 -6.96 11.65
C MET A 43 -17.64 -5.78 12.24
N GLU A 44 -18.11 -5.19 13.34
CA GLU A 44 -17.40 -4.13 14.07
C GLU A 44 -16.06 -4.61 14.64
N GLN A 45 -15.93 -5.88 15.02
CA GLN A 45 -14.65 -6.46 15.42
C GLN A 45 -13.63 -6.60 14.26
N VAL A 46 -14.02 -6.41 13.01
CA VAL A 46 -13.05 -6.31 11.92
C VAL A 46 -12.51 -4.88 11.84
N ASP A 47 -13.40 -3.91 12.01
CA ASP A 47 -13.06 -2.48 11.95
C ASP A 47 -12.37 -1.97 13.23
N ASN A 48 -12.71 -2.53 14.40
CA ASN A 48 -12.23 -2.09 15.73
C ASN A 48 -11.10 -2.93 16.32
N LYS A 49 -10.12 -3.38 15.51
CA LYS A 49 -8.90 -4.00 16.04
C LYS A 49 -7.68 -3.10 15.85
N PRO A 50 -7.53 -2.03 16.65
CA PRO A 50 -6.35 -1.18 16.60
C PRO A 50 -5.04 -1.94 16.92
N TRP A 51 -5.11 -3.08 17.62
CA TRP A 51 -3.96 -3.95 17.88
C TRP A 51 -3.62 -4.93 16.76
N LEU A 52 -4.45 -5.07 15.73
CA LEU A 52 -4.08 -5.83 14.53
C LEU A 52 -3.20 -5.00 13.57
N GLY A 53 -2.96 -3.72 13.92
CA GLY A 53 -2.37 -2.73 13.02
C GLY A 53 -3.33 -2.37 11.90
N GLU A 54 -3.14 -1.19 11.31
CA GLU A 54 -3.67 -0.96 9.95
C GLU A 54 -3.20 -2.12 9.06
N ALA A 55 -4.07 -2.58 8.16
CA ALA A 55 -3.71 -3.65 7.23
C ALA A 55 -2.38 -3.28 6.56
N ILE A 56 -1.33 -4.05 6.85
CA ILE A 56 0.02 -3.76 6.35
C ILE A 56 -0.09 -3.60 4.85
N ASP A 57 0.27 -2.42 4.35
CA ASP A 57 0.25 -2.13 2.95
C ASP A 57 1.25 -3.05 2.23
N ARG A 58 0.72 -4.00 1.45
CA ARG A 58 1.51 -4.99 0.70
C ARG A 58 1.86 -4.52 -0.70
N ARG A 59 1.54 -3.26 -1.05
CA ARG A 59 1.84 -2.71 -2.37
C ARG A 59 3.33 -2.74 -2.64
N LYS A 60 3.68 -3.09 -3.88
CA LYS A 60 5.06 -2.97 -4.37
C LYS A 60 5.42 -1.51 -4.62
N LEU A 61 6.72 -1.20 -4.65
CA LEU A 61 7.18 0.15 -4.98
C LEU A 61 6.63 0.65 -6.33
N SER A 62 6.53 -0.22 -7.33
CA SER A 62 5.97 0.11 -8.65
C SER A 62 4.50 0.56 -8.56
N GLU A 63 3.70 -0.11 -7.73
CA GLU A 63 2.29 0.23 -7.49
C GLU A 63 2.17 1.55 -6.72
N VAL A 64 3.04 1.78 -5.74
CA VAL A 64 3.13 3.03 -4.99
C VAL A 64 3.52 4.20 -5.90
N ALA A 65 4.49 4.01 -6.79
CA ALA A 65 4.88 5.02 -7.78
C ALA A 65 3.76 5.35 -8.76
N LYS A 66 3.03 4.32 -9.23
CA LYS A 66 1.88 4.52 -10.11
C LYS A 66 0.76 5.27 -9.41
N LEU A 67 0.52 4.96 -8.13
CA LEU A 67 -0.46 5.67 -7.32
C LEU A 67 -0.08 7.15 -7.15
N TRP A 68 1.18 7.43 -6.79
CA TRP A 68 1.68 8.79 -6.70
C TRP A 68 1.50 9.54 -8.03
N TYR A 69 1.81 8.91 -9.16
CA TYR A 69 1.63 9.54 -10.46
C TYR A 69 0.16 9.88 -10.75
N ASN A 70 -0.75 8.94 -10.49
CA ASN A 70 -2.18 9.15 -10.73
C ASN A 70 -2.78 10.22 -9.81
N LEU A 71 -2.35 10.29 -8.55
CA LEU A 71 -2.91 11.23 -7.56
C LEU A 71 -2.26 12.61 -7.60
N HIS A 72 -0.97 12.68 -7.95
CA HIS A 72 -0.19 13.92 -7.85
C HIS A 72 0.72 14.15 -9.05
N GLY A 73 1.49 13.14 -9.47
CA GLY A 73 2.50 13.32 -10.52
C GLY A 73 1.94 13.85 -11.84
N GLN A 74 0.73 13.44 -12.25
CA GLN A 74 0.13 13.86 -13.52
C GLN A 74 -0.13 15.38 -13.64
N SER A 75 -0.24 16.10 -12.52
CA SER A 75 -0.45 17.56 -12.52
C SER A 75 0.87 18.35 -12.52
N LEU A 76 2.01 17.68 -12.35
CA LEU A 76 3.32 18.33 -12.35
C LEU A 76 3.91 18.42 -13.75
N THR A 77 4.52 19.56 -14.08
CA THR A 77 5.23 19.75 -15.36
C THR A 77 6.33 18.71 -15.60
N ALA A 78 7.02 18.29 -14.53
CA ALA A 78 8.06 17.27 -14.59
C ALA A 78 7.55 15.86 -14.20
N GLY A 79 6.25 15.68 -13.98
CA GLY A 79 5.67 14.49 -13.38
C GLY A 79 5.94 13.21 -14.16
N GLU A 80 5.71 13.23 -15.47
CA GLU A 80 5.95 12.07 -16.34
C GLU A 80 7.44 11.67 -16.36
N ARG A 81 8.33 12.65 -16.41
CA ARG A 81 9.78 12.43 -16.37
C ARG A 81 10.21 11.83 -15.03
N THR A 82 9.69 12.35 -13.93
CA THR A 82 9.96 11.84 -12.57
C THR A 82 9.43 10.42 -12.42
N TYR A 83 8.21 10.13 -12.89
CA TYR A 83 7.63 8.79 -12.85
C TYR A 83 8.46 7.78 -13.66
N LYS A 84 8.84 8.12 -14.89
CA LYS A 84 9.74 7.28 -15.71
C LYS A 84 11.06 6.99 -15.00
N LYS A 85 11.64 7.99 -14.33
CA LYS A 85 12.87 7.82 -13.56
C LYS A 85 12.65 6.94 -12.32
N LEU A 86 11.55 7.11 -11.60
CA LEU A 86 11.17 6.25 -10.48
C LEU A 86 11.05 4.79 -10.93
N CYS A 87 10.40 4.51 -12.07
CA CYS A 87 10.29 3.16 -12.60
C CYS A 87 11.67 2.50 -12.82
N LEU A 88 12.62 3.22 -13.42
CA LEU A 88 13.99 2.70 -13.62
C LEU A 88 14.71 2.40 -12.28
N VAL A 89 14.56 3.29 -11.31
CA VAL A 89 15.15 3.10 -9.97
C VAL A 89 14.52 1.88 -9.27
N ILE A 90 13.20 1.76 -9.33
CA ILE A 90 12.44 0.66 -8.71
C ILE A 90 12.77 -0.69 -9.36
N GLU A 91 12.87 -0.72 -10.69
CA GLU A 91 13.29 -1.91 -11.43
C GLU A 91 14.69 -2.36 -11.01
N ALA A 92 15.64 -1.43 -10.91
CA ALA A 92 17.00 -1.71 -10.42
C ALA A 92 17.05 -2.15 -8.95
N LEU A 93 16.05 -1.78 -8.14
CA LEU A 93 15.88 -2.23 -6.76
C LEU A 93 15.19 -3.61 -6.66
N GLY A 94 14.69 -4.17 -7.78
CA GLY A 94 13.98 -5.44 -7.81
C GLY A 94 12.51 -5.38 -7.39
N ASP A 95 11.91 -4.18 -7.42
CA ASP A 95 10.50 -3.93 -7.07
C ASP A 95 10.04 -4.56 -5.72
N PRO A 96 10.73 -4.26 -4.60
CA PRO A 96 10.36 -4.78 -3.30
C PRO A 96 9.00 -4.22 -2.83
N PRO A 97 8.33 -4.90 -1.87
CA PRO A 97 7.24 -4.31 -1.12
C PRO A 97 7.65 -2.97 -0.49
N ALA A 98 6.80 -1.95 -0.59
CA ALA A 98 7.11 -0.61 -0.09
C ALA A 98 7.37 -0.59 1.43
N THR A 99 6.72 -1.49 2.16
CA THR A 99 6.90 -1.66 3.62
C THR A 99 8.22 -2.29 4.02
N THR A 100 8.89 -2.99 3.11
CA THR A 100 10.21 -3.60 3.35
C THR A 100 11.37 -2.75 2.84
N PHE A 101 11.08 -1.72 2.03
CA PHE A 101 12.09 -0.84 1.50
C PHE A 101 12.64 0.10 2.57
N THR A 102 13.96 0.10 2.73
CA THR A 102 14.67 0.86 3.77
C THR A 102 15.73 1.80 3.19
N ALA A 103 16.21 2.73 4.02
CA ALA A 103 17.35 3.57 3.66
C ALA A 103 18.62 2.77 3.35
N LYS A 104 18.77 1.57 3.95
CA LYS A 104 19.90 0.66 3.69
C LYS A 104 19.85 0.11 2.27
N ASP A 105 18.66 -0.27 1.79
CA ASP A 105 18.47 -0.75 0.42
C ASP A 105 18.86 0.34 -0.59
N PHE A 106 18.45 1.59 -0.33
CA PHE A 106 18.86 2.72 -1.15
C PHE A 106 20.38 3.00 -1.08
N ALA A 107 21.02 2.82 0.08
CA ALA A 107 22.46 2.99 0.21
C ALA A 107 23.24 1.96 -0.64
N HIS A 108 22.81 0.70 -0.65
CA HIS A 108 23.37 -0.32 -1.53
C HIS A 108 23.12 -0.02 -3.01
N TYR A 109 21.92 0.45 -3.36
CA TYR A 109 21.63 0.93 -4.71
C TYR A 109 22.54 2.09 -5.12
N ARG A 110 22.76 3.07 -4.24
CA ARG A 110 23.64 4.22 -4.49
C ARG A 110 25.06 3.75 -4.81
N ASP A 111 25.62 2.85 -4.01
CA ASP A 111 26.96 2.32 -4.22
C ASP A 111 27.10 1.69 -5.62
N LYS A 112 26.16 0.81 -5.98
CA LYS A 112 26.08 0.17 -7.30
C LYS A 112 25.89 1.15 -8.46
N ARG A 113 25.11 2.21 -8.25
CA ARG A 113 24.91 3.28 -9.24
C ARG A 113 26.17 4.10 -9.45
N LEU A 114 26.92 4.40 -8.39
CA LEU A 114 28.14 5.20 -8.46
C LEU A 114 29.32 4.39 -9.03
N SER A 115 29.39 3.09 -8.76
CA SER A 115 30.43 2.20 -9.29
C SER A 115 30.24 1.84 -10.77
N GLY A 116 29.03 2.03 -11.30
CA GLY A 116 28.67 1.64 -12.67
C GLY A 116 28.18 0.19 -12.79
N GLU A 117 28.03 -0.55 -11.68
CA GLU A 117 27.35 -1.84 -11.69
C GLU A 117 25.89 -1.71 -12.17
N ILE A 118 25.23 -0.60 -11.80
CA ILE A 118 23.90 -0.22 -12.30
C ILE A 118 24.01 1.06 -13.12
N TYR A 119 23.59 0.98 -14.39
CA TYR A 119 23.47 2.13 -15.27
C TYR A 119 22.24 2.01 -16.16
N PHE A 120 21.62 3.15 -16.48
CA PHE A 120 20.40 3.20 -17.30
C PHE A 120 20.65 3.62 -18.76
N SER A 121 21.90 3.94 -19.08
CA SER A 121 22.32 4.32 -20.43
C SER A 121 23.78 3.98 -20.62
N GLU A 122 24.12 3.50 -21.81
CA GLU A 122 25.48 3.20 -22.24
C GLU A 122 26.46 4.37 -22.07
N LYS A 123 25.95 5.61 -22.05
CA LYS A 123 26.74 6.82 -21.75
C LYS A 123 27.33 6.82 -20.34
N TRP A 124 26.71 6.12 -19.40
CA TRP A 124 27.02 6.14 -17.96
C TRP A 124 27.51 4.80 -17.44
N LYS A 125 28.19 4.00 -18.28
CA LYS A 125 28.76 2.70 -17.89
C LYS A 125 29.73 2.77 -16.71
N ASN A 126 30.43 3.88 -16.56
CA ASN A 126 31.39 4.09 -15.48
C ASN A 126 30.74 4.64 -14.19
N GLY A 127 29.42 4.61 -14.11
CA GLY A 127 28.67 5.08 -12.96
C GLY A 127 27.97 6.42 -13.17
N ALA A 128 27.00 6.65 -12.28
CA ALA A 128 26.30 7.90 -12.11
C ALA A 128 27.19 8.98 -11.51
N GLU A 129 26.93 10.23 -11.85
CA GLU A 129 27.38 11.32 -10.97
C GLU A 129 26.57 11.31 -9.66
N PRO A 130 27.21 11.65 -8.51
CA PRO A 130 26.54 11.76 -7.22
C PRO A 130 25.27 12.62 -7.24
N VAL A 131 25.29 13.72 -8.00
CA VAL A 131 24.13 14.61 -8.17
C VAL A 131 22.93 13.87 -8.74
N THR A 132 23.15 12.94 -9.67
CA THR A 132 22.06 12.17 -10.28
C THR A 132 21.45 11.20 -9.27
N VAL A 133 22.27 10.51 -8.48
CA VAL A 133 21.79 9.57 -7.45
C VAL A 133 21.08 10.31 -6.32
N ASN A 134 21.56 11.50 -5.94
CA ASN A 134 20.88 12.38 -4.99
C ASN A 134 19.49 12.76 -5.49
N LEU A 135 19.36 13.09 -6.78
CA LEU A 135 18.07 13.42 -7.39
C LEU A 135 17.12 12.21 -7.40
N GLU A 136 17.63 11.03 -7.71
CA GLU A 136 16.88 9.76 -7.62
C GLU A 136 16.36 9.51 -6.19
N GLN A 137 17.18 9.79 -5.17
CA GLN A 137 16.76 9.71 -3.76
C GLN A 137 15.66 10.72 -3.42
N SER A 138 15.79 11.96 -3.90
CA SER A 138 14.80 13.01 -3.67
C SER A 138 13.45 12.66 -4.30
N TYR A 139 13.44 12.02 -5.47
CA TYR A 139 12.20 11.56 -6.10
C TYR A 139 11.49 10.49 -5.29
N LEU A 140 12.21 9.47 -4.79
CA LEU A 140 11.63 8.45 -3.91
C LEU A 140 11.10 9.09 -2.62
N SER A 141 11.89 9.96 -2.00
CA SER A 141 11.49 10.62 -0.75
C SER A 141 10.25 11.48 -0.94
N GLY A 142 10.17 12.25 -2.04
CA GLY A 142 9.02 13.05 -2.40
C GLY A 142 7.77 12.21 -2.64
N MET A 143 7.89 11.11 -3.38
CA MET A 143 6.80 10.16 -3.62
C MET A 143 6.20 9.64 -2.30
N PHE A 144 7.05 9.19 -1.37
CA PHE A 144 6.60 8.71 -0.06
C PHE A 144 5.97 9.81 0.79
N SER A 145 6.57 11.00 0.79
CA SER A 145 6.11 12.13 1.62
C SER A 145 4.73 12.62 1.18
N GLU A 146 4.50 12.75 -0.12
CA GLU A 146 3.20 13.16 -0.68
C GLU A 146 2.10 12.13 -0.37
N LEU A 147 2.39 10.83 -0.53
CA LEU A 147 1.42 9.78 -0.21
C LEU A 147 1.14 9.64 1.30
N ALA A 148 2.15 9.81 2.15
CA ALA A 148 1.97 9.83 3.59
C ALA A 148 1.09 11.02 4.04
N GLY A 149 1.25 12.19 3.42
CA GLY A 149 0.40 13.35 3.67
C GLY A 149 -1.08 13.13 3.29
N LEU A 150 -1.34 12.39 2.20
CA LEU A 150 -2.70 12.03 1.79
C LEU A 150 -3.32 10.99 2.73
N ALA A 151 -2.55 10.01 3.20
CA ALA A 151 -3.04 8.95 4.09
C ALA A 151 -3.42 9.48 5.49
N ASN A 152 -2.59 10.35 6.06
CA ASN A 152 -2.77 10.86 7.42
C ASN A 152 -3.83 11.96 7.54
N GLY A 153 -4.48 12.36 6.44
CA GLY A 153 -5.48 13.42 6.44
C GLY A 153 -4.93 14.80 6.87
N THR A 154 -3.62 14.95 7.03
CA THR A 154 -2.93 16.21 7.31
C THR A 154 -2.96 17.18 6.14
N ASN A 155 -3.57 16.80 5.03
CA ASN A 155 -3.72 17.63 3.84
C ASN A 155 -5.19 18.01 3.61
N PRO A 156 -5.73 19.02 4.33
CA PRO A 156 -7.04 19.59 4.06
C PRO A 156 -7.00 20.55 2.85
N ILE A 157 -6.28 20.13 1.80
CA ILE A 157 -5.98 20.82 0.54
C ILE A 157 -4.88 21.89 0.69
N ARG A 158 -3.69 21.58 0.15
CA ARG A 158 -2.60 22.54 -0.10
C ARG A 158 -2.95 23.46 -1.27
#